data_AF-A0A2T1D480-F1
#
_entry.id   AF-A0A2T1D480-F1
#
_cell.length_a   1.000
_cell.length_b   1.000
_cell.length_c   1.000
_cell.angle_alpha   90.00
_cell.angle_beta   90.00
_cell.angle_gamma   90.00
#
_symmetry.space_group_name_H-M   'P 1'
#
loop_
_entity.id
_entity.type
_entity.pdbx_description
1 polymer ?
#
loop_
_entity_poly.entity_id
_entity_poly.type
_entity_poly.pdbx_seq_one_letter_code
_entity_poly.pdbx_strand_id
1 'polypeptide(L)'
;MRNFLNLVPSVSQYFCSRRDEKADPLRWRSPRRGGLRQRAIVFGFNGGQSIAQMLLCLTVVSAGVLHPNAVAAIGVTPQVIAQTKENAPAPLTKLLTEIDAAANKRDVKAVMAFYSPNFTHSDGLNSQSMEKGLTELWERYPTLNYRTEIKSWKTEGSALIAETVTTITGTHKKDGIDLNLKATIRSQQRFEGEKIVKQEILAEKTQLTSGTNPPTIQVNLPEEVKVGQEYYFDAIVREPIGNDILIGTILEEPVTEKSFFKPAEVELELLNSGGIFKVGKAPATPENRWISAVLVRQGGIAMVSVRLRVVK
;
A
#
# COMPACT_ATOMS: atom_id res chain seq x y z
N MET A 1 -25.27 -31.35 -14.06
CA MET A 1 -26.11 -30.72 -15.12
C MET A 1 -27.01 -29.69 -14.47
N ARG A 2 -27.26 -28.54 -15.13
CA ARG A 2 -28.33 -27.55 -14.87
C ARG A 2 -28.31 -26.88 -13.47
N ASN A 3 -27.90 -25.62 -13.41
CA ASN A 3 -28.74 -24.41 -13.56
C ASN A 3 -29.60 -24.11 -12.33
N PHE A 4 -29.15 -23.17 -11.50
CA PHE A 4 -30.03 -22.27 -10.77
C PHE A 4 -29.61 -20.82 -11.10
N LEU A 5 -30.49 -20.16 -11.84
CA LEU A 5 -30.37 -18.78 -12.29
C LEU A 5 -31.11 -17.83 -11.31
N ASN A 6 -30.76 -16.55 -11.39
CA ASN A 6 -31.53 -15.40 -10.93
C ASN A 6 -31.65 -15.16 -9.42
N LEU A 7 -30.93 -14.15 -8.93
CA LEU A 7 -31.48 -13.10 -8.06
C LEU A 7 -30.59 -11.84 -8.07
N VAL A 8 -30.76 -11.02 -9.12
CA VAL A 8 -30.32 -9.63 -9.15
C VAL A 8 -31.52 -8.75 -9.49
N PRO A 9 -31.95 -7.86 -8.59
CA PRO A 9 -32.78 -6.71 -8.95
C PRO A 9 -31.88 -5.57 -9.46
N SER A 10 -32.12 -5.14 -10.69
CA SER A 10 -31.43 -4.01 -11.32
C SER A 10 -31.75 -2.68 -10.62
N VAL A 11 -30.74 -1.82 -10.42
CA VAL A 11 -30.89 -0.47 -9.84
C VAL A 11 -31.38 0.52 -10.90
N SER A 12 -32.56 0.27 -11.47
CA SER A 12 -33.14 1.06 -12.58
C SER A 12 -34.64 1.35 -12.41
N GLN A 13 -35.11 1.51 -11.17
CA GLN A 13 -36.54 1.79 -10.88
C GLN A 13 -36.80 2.93 -9.88
N TYR A 14 -35.78 3.71 -9.48
CA TYR A 14 -35.96 4.81 -8.52
C TYR A 14 -36.35 6.16 -9.13
N PHE A 15 -36.57 6.24 -10.45
CA PHE A 15 -37.05 7.45 -11.12
C PHE A 15 -38.15 7.16 -12.14
N CYS A 16 -39.41 7.15 -11.70
CA CYS A 16 -40.50 7.65 -12.54
C CYS A 16 -41.74 8.07 -11.73
N SER A 17 -42.23 9.26 -12.05
CA SER A 17 -43.40 9.97 -11.50
C SER A 17 -44.67 9.11 -11.32
N ARG A 18 -45.43 9.38 -10.24
CA ARG A 18 -46.90 9.22 -10.26
C ARG A 18 -47.59 10.47 -9.70
N ARG A 19 -48.56 10.97 -10.46
CA ARG A 19 -49.42 12.13 -10.19
C ARG A 19 -50.85 11.60 -10.03
N ASP A 20 -51.61 12.16 -9.08
CA ASP A 20 -53.06 11.96 -8.81
C ASP A 20 -53.47 10.51 -8.41
N GLU A 21 -54.38 10.22 -7.48
CA GLU A 21 -55.69 10.85 -7.23
C GLU A 21 -56.26 10.59 -5.79
N LYS A 22 -56.88 11.64 -5.21
CA LYS A 22 -57.93 11.78 -4.15
C LYS A 22 -58.10 10.81 -2.95
N ALA A 23 -57.93 11.40 -1.76
CA ALA A 23 -58.86 11.54 -0.61
C ALA A 23 -59.74 10.37 -0.07
N ASP A 24 -59.58 10.05 1.23
CA ASP A 24 -60.53 10.47 2.30
C ASP A 24 -59.83 10.40 3.71
N PRO A 25 -60.28 11.11 4.79
CA PRO A 25 -59.47 11.34 6.00
C PRO A 25 -59.90 10.54 7.26
N LEU A 26 -59.29 10.91 8.40
CA LEU A 26 -59.60 10.53 9.81
C LEU A 26 -58.97 9.24 10.37
N ARG A 27 -57.77 9.39 10.99
CA ARG A 27 -57.66 9.19 12.45
C ARG A 27 -56.36 9.73 13.06
N TRP A 28 -56.49 10.66 14.00
CA TRP A 28 -55.40 11.15 14.84
C TRP A 28 -55.07 10.16 15.97
N ARG A 29 -53.83 9.67 16.00
CA ARG A 29 -53.19 9.10 17.21
C ARG A 29 -51.69 9.40 17.20
N SER A 30 -51.26 10.31 18.07
CA SER A 30 -49.87 10.34 18.55
C SER A 30 -49.59 9.10 19.41
N PRO A 31 -48.35 8.59 19.44
CA PRO A 31 -47.51 8.93 20.59
C PRO A 31 -45.98 8.95 20.39
N ARG A 32 -45.35 9.86 21.16
CA ARG A 32 -44.04 9.76 21.85
C ARG A 32 -42.72 9.82 21.05
N ARG A 33 -41.76 10.41 21.77
CA ARG A 33 -40.36 10.67 21.38
C ARG A 33 -39.59 9.38 21.12
N GLY A 34 -38.87 9.35 20.01
CA GLY A 34 -37.66 8.53 19.82
C GLY A 34 -36.61 9.43 19.19
N GLY A 35 -35.49 9.67 19.88
CA GLY A 35 -34.39 10.45 19.30
C GLY A 35 -33.77 9.69 18.13
N LEU A 36 -33.41 10.40 17.06
CA LEU A 36 -32.61 9.81 15.98
C LEU A 36 -31.24 9.41 16.53
N ARG A 37 -31.11 8.13 16.93
CA ARG A 37 -29.81 7.47 16.87
C ARG A 37 -29.43 7.40 15.39
N GLN A 38 -28.43 8.17 14.99
CA GLN A 38 -27.72 7.92 13.73
C GLN A 38 -27.30 6.45 13.73
N ARG A 39 -27.85 5.68 12.78
CA ARG A 39 -27.39 4.32 12.55
C ARG A 39 -26.13 4.43 11.71
N ALA A 40 -24.98 4.14 12.33
CA ALA A 40 -23.77 3.84 11.60
C ALA A 40 -24.08 2.81 10.51
N ILE A 41 -23.80 3.15 9.25
CA ILE A 41 -23.93 2.20 8.14
C ILE A 41 -22.63 1.41 8.11
N VAL A 42 -22.58 0.36 8.94
CA VAL A 42 -21.49 -0.62 8.89
C VAL A 42 -21.59 -1.35 7.55
N PHE A 43 -20.84 -0.87 6.55
CA PHE A 43 -20.53 -1.67 5.39
C PHE A 43 -19.59 -2.79 5.82
N GLY A 44 -20.17 -3.96 6.09
CA GLY A 44 -19.41 -5.18 6.20
C GLY A 44 -18.69 -5.46 4.88
N PHE A 45 -17.44 -5.00 4.76
CA PHE A 45 -16.48 -5.52 3.79
C PHE A 45 -16.23 -6.99 4.15
N ASN A 46 -17.12 -7.86 3.69
CA ASN A 46 -17.11 -9.28 4.00
C ASN A 46 -16.06 -9.98 3.13
N GLY A 47 -14.80 -9.67 3.46
CA GLY A 47 -13.62 -10.00 2.71
C GLY A 47 -12.45 -9.30 3.39
N GLY A 48 -11.72 -10.04 4.23
CA GLY A 48 -10.59 -9.51 4.98
C GLY A 48 -9.49 -9.01 4.06
N GLN A 49 -9.48 -7.71 3.77
CA GLN A 49 -8.45 -7.03 3.00
C GLN A 49 -7.70 -6.06 3.91
N SER A 50 -6.40 -6.24 4.02
CA SER A 50 -5.52 -5.33 4.76
C SER A 50 -4.83 -4.36 3.81
N ILE A 51 -4.62 -3.14 4.30
CA ILE A 51 -3.74 -2.12 3.74
C ILE A 51 -2.30 -2.64 3.60
N ALA A 52 -1.90 -3.47 4.56
CA ALA A 52 -0.53 -3.76 4.89
C ALA A 52 0.18 -4.72 3.91
N GLN A 53 -0.55 -5.51 3.11
CA GLN A 53 -0.01 -6.72 2.46
C GLN A 53 0.99 -6.53 1.30
N MET A 54 1.39 -5.31 0.95
CA MET A 54 1.77 -5.03 -0.45
C MET A 54 3.27 -5.01 -0.82
N LEU A 55 4.20 -5.31 0.09
CA LEU A 55 5.53 -4.66 0.02
C LEU A 55 6.79 -5.52 0.30
N LEU A 56 7.19 -6.41 -0.62
CA LEU A 56 8.38 -7.29 -0.50
C LEU A 56 8.95 -7.71 -1.89
N CYS A 57 10.28 -7.91 -2.11
CA CYS A 57 10.89 -8.33 -3.42
C CYS A 57 12.41 -8.78 -3.47
N LEU A 58 12.67 -10.07 -3.77
CA LEU A 58 13.78 -10.71 -4.57
C LEU A 58 15.20 -11.04 -4.03
N THR A 59 16.00 -11.97 -4.60
CA THR A 59 16.29 -12.36 -6.04
C THR A 59 16.76 -13.83 -6.29
N VAL A 60 17.23 -14.22 -7.50
CA VAL A 60 18.14 -15.36 -7.85
C VAL A 60 18.61 -15.27 -9.34
N VAL A 61 19.66 -15.90 -9.91
CA VAL A 61 20.72 -16.86 -9.47
C VAL A 61 22.09 -16.57 -10.14
N SER A 62 23.16 -17.26 -9.69
CA SER A 62 24.55 -16.80 -9.61
C SER A 62 25.56 -17.40 -10.62
N ALA A 63 26.48 -16.60 -11.19
CA ALA A 63 27.63 -17.07 -12.01
C ALA A 63 28.75 -16.00 -12.18
N GLY A 64 30.03 -16.35 -12.37
CA GLY A 64 30.68 -17.67 -12.37
C GLY A 64 32.12 -17.68 -12.97
N VAL A 65 32.84 -18.81 -12.84
CA VAL A 65 34.20 -19.13 -13.34
C VAL A 65 35.39 -18.30 -12.77
N LEU A 66 36.25 -19.02 -12.01
CA LEU A 66 37.71 -18.87 -11.72
C LEU A 66 38.31 -17.69 -10.89
N HIS A 67 39.37 -18.08 -10.15
CA HIS A 67 40.33 -17.31 -9.33
C HIS A 67 41.74 -17.39 -10.01
N PRO A 68 42.87 -16.82 -9.49
CA PRO A 68 43.09 -15.95 -8.31
C PRO A 68 43.93 -14.67 -8.58
N ASN A 69 44.02 -13.76 -7.60
CA ASN A 69 45.30 -13.27 -7.02
C ASN A 69 45.06 -12.24 -5.91
N ALA A 70 45.94 -12.21 -4.91
CA ALA A 70 45.89 -11.28 -3.78
C ALA A 70 46.88 -10.12 -3.94
N VAL A 71 46.45 -8.90 -3.63
CA VAL A 71 47.34 -7.74 -3.40
C VAL A 71 46.83 -7.01 -2.16
N ALA A 72 47.70 -6.82 -1.17
CA ALA A 72 47.41 -5.98 -0.01
C ALA A 72 47.69 -4.52 -0.35
N ALA A 73 46.78 -3.62 -0.01
CA ALA A 73 46.97 -2.17 -0.12
C ALA A 73 46.47 -1.46 1.14
N ILE A 74 47.19 -0.39 1.51
CA ILE A 74 47.13 0.26 2.83
C ILE A 74 45.93 1.21 2.92
N GLY A 75 45.37 1.33 4.12
CA GLY A 75 44.15 2.07 4.37
C GLY A 75 44.28 3.60 4.25
N VAL A 76 43.30 4.18 3.56
CA VAL A 76 42.76 5.52 3.83
C VAL A 76 41.26 5.32 3.88
N THR A 77 40.59 5.65 4.99
CA THR A 77 39.12 5.56 5.08
C THR A 77 38.50 6.76 4.37
N PRO A 78 37.91 6.62 3.17
CA PRO A 78 37.22 7.73 2.52
C PRO A 78 35.86 7.87 3.18
N GLN A 79 35.39 9.10 3.43
CA GLN A 79 33.96 9.30 3.66
C GLN A 79 33.25 9.03 2.34
N VAL A 80 32.62 7.86 2.20
CA VAL A 80 32.00 7.42 0.96
C VAL A 80 30.71 8.21 0.71
N ILE A 81 30.82 9.22 -0.15
CA ILE A 81 29.68 10.00 -0.64
C ILE A 81 28.78 9.07 -1.47
N ALA A 82 27.48 9.14 -1.24
CA ALA A 82 26.50 8.37 -2.02
C ALA A 82 26.50 8.83 -3.48
N GLN A 83 26.63 7.88 -4.40
CA GLN A 83 26.71 8.11 -5.85
C GLN A 83 25.33 7.97 -6.49
N THR A 84 25.14 8.63 -7.64
CA THR A 84 23.87 8.65 -8.38
C THR A 84 23.66 7.39 -9.22
N LYS A 85 22.45 7.27 -9.78
CA LYS A 85 22.02 6.18 -10.68
C LYS A 85 22.96 5.98 -11.88
N GLU A 86 23.49 7.06 -12.48
CA GLU A 86 24.26 6.95 -13.73
C GLU A 86 25.53 6.09 -13.59
N ASN A 87 26.14 6.07 -12.40
CA ASN A 87 27.40 5.36 -12.14
C ASN A 87 27.19 4.03 -11.40
N ALA A 88 25.95 3.53 -11.30
CA ALA A 88 25.65 2.28 -10.61
C ALA A 88 26.46 1.08 -11.15
N PRO A 89 27.04 0.23 -10.30
CA PRO A 89 27.81 -0.92 -10.76
C PRO A 89 26.93 -1.86 -11.61
N ALA A 90 27.44 -2.28 -12.77
CA ALA A 90 26.72 -3.22 -13.64
C ALA A 90 26.18 -4.48 -12.92
N PRO A 91 26.89 -5.09 -11.95
CA PRO A 91 26.35 -6.19 -11.15
C PRO A 91 25.09 -5.82 -10.34
N LEU A 92 25.02 -4.61 -9.78
CA LEU A 92 23.84 -4.15 -9.03
C LEU A 92 22.65 -3.91 -9.97
N THR A 93 22.87 -3.24 -11.10
CA THR A 93 21.80 -3.00 -12.09
C THR A 93 21.27 -4.31 -12.66
N LYS A 94 22.16 -5.28 -12.93
CA LYS A 94 21.79 -6.64 -13.35
C LYS A 94 20.97 -7.34 -12.26
N LEU A 95 21.47 -7.36 -11.02
CA LEU A 95 20.78 -7.94 -9.87
C LEU A 95 19.36 -7.37 -9.72
N LEU A 96 19.19 -6.04 -9.77
CA LEU A 96 17.88 -5.39 -9.69
C LEU A 96 16.98 -5.63 -10.92
N THR A 97 17.54 -6.01 -12.06
CA THR A 97 16.75 -6.44 -13.23
C THR A 97 16.27 -7.88 -13.05
N GLU A 98 17.12 -8.74 -12.49
CA GLU A 98 16.79 -10.11 -12.09
C GLU A 98 15.80 -10.12 -10.90
N ILE A 99 15.82 -9.07 -10.05
CA ILE A 99 14.75 -8.70 -9.10
C ILE A 99 13.44 -8.62 -9.88
N ASP A 100 13.22 -7.56 -10.64
CA ASP A 100 11.91 -7.32 -11.22
C ASP A 100 11.44 -8.51 -12.08
N ALA A 101 12.35 -9.17 -12.81
CA ALA A 101 12.04 -10.32 -13.65
C ALA A 101 11.37 -11.51 -12.92
N ALA A 102 11.79 -11.87 -11.70
CA ALA A 102 11.22 -13.02 -10.99
C ALA A 102 9.96 -12.70 -10.17
N ALA A 103 9.77 -11.48 -9.66
CA ALA A 103 8.46 -11.06 -9.11
C ALA A 103 7.41 -10.86 -10.22
N ASN A 104 7.82 -10.34 -11.39
CA ASN A 104 6.94 -10.26 -12.56
C ASN A 104 6.44 -11.64 -13.04
N LYS A 105 7.21 -12.70 -12.78
CA LYS A 105 6.84 -14.11 -12.97
C LYS A 105 6.08 -14.72 -11.80
N ARG A 106 6.06 -14.07 -10.62
CA ARG A 106 5.51 -14.56 -9.35
C ARG A 106 6.17 -15.87 -8.88
N ASP A 107 7.46 -16.02 -9.13
CA ASP A 107 8.24 -17.20 -8.72
C ASP A 107 8.87 -16.97 -7.34
N VAL A 108 8.15 -17.35 -6.28
CA VAL A 108 8.56 -17.00 -4.90
C VAL A 108 9.91 -17.61 -4.52
N LYS A 109 10.29 -18.74 -5.13
CA LYS A 109 11.58 -19.39 -4.85
C LYS A 109 12.72 -18.63 -5.53
N ALA A 110 12.52 -18.20 -6.77
CA ALA A 110 13.44 -17.30 -7.47
C ALA A 110 13.47 -15.86 -6.89
N VAL A 111 12.58 -15.57 -5.93
CA VAL A 111 12.49 -14.30 -5.19
C VAL A 111 13.11 -14.42 -3.79
N MET A 112 12.98 -15.56 -3.12
CA MET A 112 13.54 -15.71 -1.78
C MET A 112 15.02 -16.06 -1.76
N ALA A 113 15.52 -16.66 -2.83
CA ALA A 113 16.82 -17.33 -2.80
C ALA A 113 18.04 -16.39 -2.73
N PHE A 114 17.92 -15.10 -3.02
CA PHE A 114 18.96 -14.08 -2.76
C PHE A 114 18.61 -13.12 -1.63
N TYR A 115 17.45 -13.24 -0.99
CA TYR A 115 17.47 -12.85 0.42
C TYR A 115 18.44 -13.77 1.17
N SER A 116 19.15 -13.22 2.14
CA SER A 116 19.94 -14.02 3.06
C SER A 116 19.01 -14.82 3.98
N PRO A 117 19.38 -16.05 4.40
CA PRO A 117 18.68 -16.74 5.49
C PRO A 117 18.62 -15.90 6.78
N ASN A 118 19.64 -15.06 7.02
CA ASN A 118 19.72 -14.14 8.14
C ASN A 118 19.23 -12.71 7.80
N PHE A 119 18.36 -12.59 6.79
CA PHE A 119 17.82 -11.30 6.34
C PHE A 119 17.05 -10.56 7.44
N THR A 120 17.24 -9.24 7.50
CA THR A 120 16.57 -8.35 8.46
C THR A 120 15.80 -7.22 7.75
N HIS A 121 14.57 -6.96 8.20
CA HIS A 121 13.73 -5.86 7.71
C HIS A 121 13.41 -4.83 8.80
N SER A 122 13.25 -3.55 8.43
CA SER A 122 12.84 -2.49 9.37
C SER A 122 11.50 -2.75 10.06
N ASP A 123 10.63 -3.56 9.45
CA ASP A 123 9.24 -3.74 9.87
C ASP A 123 9.01 -5.09 10.59
N GLY A 124 10.12 -5.73 11.02
CA GLY A 124 10.12 -7.00 11.74
C GLY A 124 10.09 -8.25 10.85
N LEU A 125 10.00 -8.09 9.53
CA LEU A 125 10.03 -9.21 8.59
C LEU A 125 11.42 -9.90 8.56
N ASN A 126 11.39 -11.22 8.60
CA ASN A 126 12.51 -12.14 8.31
C ASN A 126 12.25 -12.88 6.99
N SER A 127 13.23 -13.66 6.51
CA SER A 127 13.13 -14.41 5.24
C SER A 127 11.86 -15.29 5.13
N GLN A 128 11.46 -16.00 6.18
CA GLN A 128 10.27 -16.86 6.15
C GLN A 128 8.96 -16.06 6.10
N SER A 129 8.83 -15.04 6.93
CA SER A 129 7.67 -14.12 6.90
C SER A 129 7.57 -13.39 5.56
N MET A 130 8.72 -13.18 4.90
CA MET A 130 8.84 -12.53 3.62
C MET A 130 8.35 -13.43 2.48
N GLU A 131 8.80 -14.68 2.42
CA GLU A 131 8.29 -15.70 1.50
C GLU A 131 6.76 -15.84 1.58
N LYS A 132 6.24 -15.89 2.81
CA LYS A 132 4.80 -15.97 3.07
C LYS A 132 4.05 -14.73 2.55
N GLY A 133 4.52 -13.53 2.90
CA GLY A 133 3.90 -12.26 2.47
C GLY A 133 3.84 -12.11 0.95
N LEU A 134 4.93 -12.49 0.26
CA LEU A 134 5.00 -12.53 -1.20
C LEU A 134 3.97 -13.49 -1.82
N THR A 135 3.87 -14.70 -1.26
CA THR A 135 2.92 -15.72 -1.74
C THR A 135 1.47 -15.23 -1.61
N GLU A 136 1.06 -14.77 -0.43
CA GLU A 136 -0.29 -14.23 -0.19
C GLU A 136 -0.60 -13.00 -1.07
N LEU A 137 0.39 -12.13 -1.30
CA LEU A 137 0.25 -10.96 -2.15
C LEU A 137 -0.06 -11.34 -3.60
N TRP A 138 0.62 -12.34 -4.17
CA TRP A 138 0.42 -12.76 -5.57
C TRP A 138 -0.78 -13.65 -5.80
N GLU A 139 -1.17 -14.47 -4.81
CA GLU A 139 -2.46 -15.15 -4.82
C GLU A 139 -3.61 -14.14 -4.92
N ARG A 140 -3.48 -13.01 -4.20
CA ARG A 140 -4.46 -11.93 -4.23
C ARG A 140 -4.37 -11.03 -5.45
N TYR A 141 -3.17 -10.72 -5.94
CA TYR A 141 -2.97 -9.84 -7.09
C TYR A 141 -2.16 -10.58 -8.18
N PRO A 142 -2.82 -11.45 -8.98
CA PRO A 142 -2.12 -12.32 -9.94
C PRO A 142 -1.52 -11.59 -11.14
N THR A 143 -1.79 -10.29 -11.32
CA THR A 143 -1.32 -9.47 -12.45
C THR A 143 -0.27 -8.42 -12.06
N LEU A 144 0.29 -8.47 -10.84
CA LEU A 144 1.28 -7.48 -10.43
C LEU A 144 2.50 -7.45 -11.34
N ASN A 145 2.91 -6.22 -11.64
CA ASN A 145 4.13 -5.83 -12.32
C ASN A 145 5.00 -4.98 -11.38
N TYR A 146 6.31 -5.18 -11.47
CA TYR A 146 7.35 -4.60 -10.63
C TYR A 146 8.41 -3.95 -11.52
N ARG A 147 8.87 -2.76 -11.10
CA ARG A 147 10.01 -2.05 -11.69
C ARG A 147 10.77 -1.31 -10.60
N THR A 148 12.06 -1.60 -10.47
CA THR A 148 12.96 -1.08 -9.44
C THR A 148 14.03 -0.22 -10.08
N GLU A 149 14.22 1.00 -9.55
CA GLU A 149 15.25 1.92 -10.01
C GLU A 149 16.20 2.30 -8.88
N ILE A 150 17.50 2.35 -9.17
CA ILE A 150 18.50 2.86 -8.23
C ILE A 150 18.32 4.38 -8.16
N LYS A 151 18.19 4.91 -6.94
CA LYS A 151 18.22 6.35 -6.66
C LYS A 151 19.62 6.78 -6.25
N SER A 152 20.27 6.03 -5.35
CA SER A 152 21.67 6.25 -4.98
C SER A 152 22.32 4.96 -4.50
N TRP A 153 23.65 4.92 -4.42
CA TRP A 153 24.39 3.76 -3.89
C TRP A 153 25.75 4.16 -3.29
N LYS A 154 26.33 3.28 -2.46
CA LYS A 154 27.69 3.39 -1.91
C LYS A 154 28.25 2.00 -1.58
N THR A 155 29.56 1.89 -1.44
CA THR A 155 30.24 0.71 -0.87
C THR A 155 30.56 0.92 0.61
N GLU A 156 30.48 -0.17 1.39
CA GLU A 156 30.87 -0.23 2.79
C GLU A 156 31.67 -1.52 3.04
N GLY A 157 32.99 -1.44 2.87
CA GLY A 157 33.86 -2.61 2.83
C GLY A 157 33.54 -3.46 1.59
N SER A 158 33.22 -4.74 1.79
CA SER A 158 32.78 -5.66 0.73
C SER A 158 31.28 -5.57 0.39
N ALA A 159 30.50 -4.81 1.17
CA ALA A 159 29.06 -4.67 0.98
C ALA A 159 28.72 -3.47 0.11
N LEU A 160 27.57 -3.54 -0.55
CA LEU A 160 26.96 -2.43 -1.27
C LEU A 160 25.69 -1.99 -0.56
N ILE A 161 25.51 -0.69 -0.36
CA ILE A 161 24.26 -0.09 0.11
C ILE A 161 23.62 0.65 -1.06
N ALA A 162 22.39 0.33 -1.43
CA ALA A 162 21.62 1.07 -2.43
C ALA A 162 20.36 1.66 -1.82
N GLU A 163 20.01 2.89 -2.20
CA GLU A 163 18.65 3.41 -2.10
C GLU A 163 17.94 3.13 -3.43
N THR A 164 16.82 2.41 -3.38
CA THR A 164 16.03 2.00 -4.54
C THR A 164 14.62 2.57 -4.47
N VAL A 165 13.99 2.76 -5.64
CA VAL A 165 12.57 3.08 -5.77
C VAL A 165 11.90 1.98 -6.60
N THR A 166 11.05 1.17 -5.96
CA THR A 166 10.25 0.12 -6.62
C THR A 166 8.84 0.64 -6.86
N THR A 167 8.41 0.62 -8.11
CA THR A 167 7.02 0.84 -8.52
C THR A 167 6.34 -0.51 -8.69
N ILE A 168 5.14 -0.66 -8.11
CA ILE A 168 4.29 -1.83 -8.28
C ILE A 168 2.98 -1.38 -8.93
N THR A 169 2.52 -2.09 -9.94
CA THR A 169 1.19 -1.86 -10.55
C THR A 169 0.49 -3.17 -10.85
N GLY A 170 -0.84 -3.18 -10.85
CA GLY A 170 -1.60 -4.33 -11.34
C GLY A 170 -3.09 -4.22 -11.06
N THR A 171 -3.82 -5.27 -11.35
CA THR A 171 -5.27 -5.36 -11.16
C THR A 171 -5.67 -6.69 -10.51
N HIS A 172 -6.61 -6.62 -9.58
CA HIS A 172 -7.29 -7.78 -9.00
C HIS A 172 -8.77 -7.71 -9.35
N LYS A 173 -9.31 -8.80 -9.88
CA LYS A 173 -10.74 -8.96 -10.12
C LYS A 173 -11.32 -9.84 -9.02
N LYS A 174 -12.23 -9.30 -8.21
CA LYS A 174 -12.97 -10.08 -7.21
C LYS A 174 -14.44 -9.73 -7.24
N ASP A 175 -15.30 -10.76 -7.29
CA ASP A 175 -16.76 -10.62 -7.27
C ASP A 175 -17.31 -9.66 -8.35
N GLY A 176 -16.65 -9.62 -9.51
CA GLY A 176 -16.97 -8.72 -10.63
C GLY A 176 -16.44 -7.28 -10.49
N ILE A 177 -15.77 -6.96 -9.39
CA ILE A 177 -15.18 -5.66 -9.09
C ILE A 177 -13.69 -5.67 -9.49
N ASP A 178 -13.31 -4.74 -10.37
CA ASP A 178 -11.92 -4.49 -10.74
C ASP A 178 -11.29 -3.53 -9.73
N LEU A 179 -10.20 -3.96 -9.09
CA LEU A 179 -9.40 -3.18 -8.15
C LEU A 179 -8.01 -2.95 -8.76
N ASN A 180 -7.72 -1.71 -9.14
CA ASN A 180 -6.41 -1.30 -9.65
C ASN A 180 -5.50 -0.94 -8.47
N LEU A 181 -4.28 -1.45 -8.51
CA LEU A 181 -3.23 -1.20 -7.52
C LEU A 181 -2.10 -0.41 -8.17
N LYS A 182 -1.64 0.63 -7.47
CA LYS A 182 -0.39 1.33 -7.76
C LYS A 182 0.32 1.63 -6.45
N ALA A 183 1.53 1.11 -6.27
CA ALA A 183 2.38 1.41 -5.12
C ALA A 183 3.75 1.95 -5.55
N THR A 184 4.39 2.68 -4.66
CA THR A 184 5.77 3.15 -4.80
C THR A 184 6.46 3.01 -3.45
N ILE A 185 7.57 2.29 -3.46
CA ILE A 185 8.40 1.97 -2.29
C ILE A 185 9.74 2.66 -2.48
N ARG A 186 10.24 3.36 -1.47
CA ARG A 186 11.62 3.82 -1.41
C ARG A 186 12.32 3.09 -0.28
N SER A 187 13.32 2.28 -0.60
CA SER A 187 14.00 1.42 0.37
C SER A 187 15.51 1.65 0.36
N GLN A 188 16.15 1.41 1.50
CA GLN A 188 17.60 1.20 1.58
C GLN A 188 17.86 -0.30 1.74
N GLN A 189 18.72 -0.85 0.88
CA GLN A 189 19.05 -2.28 0.84
C GLN A 189 20.57 -2.45 0.99
N ARG A 190 20.98 -3.39 1.84
CA ARG A 190 22.37 -3.84 1.97
C ARG A 190 22.53 -5.17 1.27
N PHE A 191 23.47 -5.19 0.32
CA PHE A 191 23.85 -6.36 -0.47
C PHE A 191 25.24 -6.84 -0.03
N GLU A 192 25.36 -8.15 0.20
CA GLU A 192 26.64 -8.83 0.45
C GLU A 192 26.80 -9.94 -0.59
N GLY A 193 27.75 -9.75 -1.51
CA GLY A 193 27.73 -10.46 -2.79
C GLY A 193 26.43 -10.16 -3.54
N GLU A 194 25.73 -11.20 -3.96
CA GLU A 194 24.42 -11.09 -4.62
C GLU A 194 23.24 -11.10 -3.62
N LYS A 195 23.49 -11.19 -2.30
CA LYS A 195 22.44 -11.40 -1.29
C LYS A 195 21.97 -10.11 -0.62
N ILE A 196 20.66 -9.89 -0.53
CA ILE A 196 20.07 -8.88 0.36
C ILE A 196 20.14 -9.38 1.80
N VAL A 197 20.94 -8.72 2.65
CA VAL A 197 21.08 -9.05 4.08
C VAL A 197 20.27 -8.13 4.99
N LYS A 198 20.00 -6.89 4.57
CA LYS A 198 19.14 -5.93 5.28
C LYS A 198 18.33 -5.11 4.28
N GLN A 199 17.08 -4.80 4.62
CA GLN A 199 16.27 -3.81 3.92
C GLN A 199 15.51 -2.91 4.92
N GLU A 200 15.39 -1.65 4.59
CA GLU A 200 14.72 -0.62 5.39
C GLU A 200 13.81 0.24 4.51
N ILE A 201 12.54 0.38 4.88
CA ILE A 201 11.57 1.16 4.11
C ILE A 201 11.61 2.63 4.55
N LEU A 202 12.12 3.50 3.67
CA LEU A 202 12.30 4.93 3.90
C LEU A 202 11.04 5.74 3.56
N ALA A 203 10.32 5.35 2.52
CA ALA A 203 9.02 5.93 2.18
C ALA A 203 8.19 4.89 1.42
N GLU A 204 6.88 5.01 1.52
CA GLU A 204 5.95 4.08 0.91
C GLU A 204 4.63 4.79 0.68
N LYS A 205 4.08 4.62 -0.52
CA LYS A 205 2.73 5.06 -0.87
C LYS A 205 2.06 3.98 -1.71
N THR A 206 0.87 3.60 -1.29
CA THR A 206 -0.02 2.67 -1.98
C THR A 206 -1.31 3.40 -2.34
N GLN A 207 -1.83 3.14 -3.53
CA GLN A 207 -3.13 3.59 -4.00
C GLN A 207 -3.90 2.42 -4.60
N LEU A 208 -5.14 2.28 -4.17
CA LEU A 208 -6.13 1.34 -4.68
C LEU A 208 -7.29 2.13 -5.29
N THR A 209 -7.78 1.74 -6.47
CA THR A 209 -8.96 2.37 -7.10
C THR A 209 -9.88 1.36 -7.75
N SER A 210 -11.18 1.62 -7.69
CA SER A 210 -12.22 0.78 -8.29
C SER A 210 -13.41 1.61 -8.79
N GLY A 211 -14.13 1.08 -9.78
CA GLY A 211 -15.25 1.75 -10.45
C GLY A 211 -14.84 2.48 -11.73
N THR A 212 -15.81 3.12 -12.38
CA THR A 212 -15.66 3.83 -13.66
C THR A 212 -15.12 5.26 -13.52
N ASN A 213 -15.27 5.87 -12.35
CA ASN A 213 -14.82 7.23 -12.04
C ASN A 213 -14.40 7.39 -10.56
N PRO A 214 -13.40 6.62 -10.07
CA PRO A 214 -12.85 6.78 -8.72
C PRO A 214 -12.28 8.20 -8.51
N PRO A 215 -12.32 8.76 -7.29
CA PRO A 215 -11.80 10.10 -7.02
C PRO A 215 -10.26 10.14 -7.07
N THR A 216 -9.70 11.21 -7.66
CA THR A 216 -8.25 11.41 -7.69
C THR A 216 -7.79 12.06 -6.39
N ILE A 217 -7.06 11.31 -5.56
CA ILE A 217 -6.61 11.77 -4.24
C ILE A 217 -5.18 12.32 -4.28
N GLN A 218 -5.01 13.61 -3.96
CA GLN A 218 -3.74 14.15 -3.49
C GLN A 218 -3.61 13.88 -1.99
N VAL A 219 -2.42 13.44 -1.55
CA VAL A 219 -2.11 13.30 -0.13
C VAL A 219 -0.98 14.22 0.25
N ASN A 220 -1.16 14.95 1.35
CA ASN A 220 -0.10 15.66 2.06
C ASN A 220 0.13 14.94 3.40
N LEU A 221 1.36 14.46 3.63
CA LEU A 221 1.80 13.87 4.89
C LEU A 221 3.34 14.02 4.96
N PRO A 222 3.94 14.42 6.08
CA PRO A 222 5.39 14.38 6.26
C PRO A 222 5.90 12.92 6.24
N GLU A 223 7.05 12.65 5.61
CA GLU A 223 7.65 11.29 5.64
C GLU A 223 8.13 10.90 7.05
N GLU A 224 8.62 11.89 7.83
CA GLU A 224 9.19 11.72 9.16
C GLU A 224 8.62 12.76 10.15
N VAL A 225 8.38 12.33 11.39
CA VAL A 225 8.01 13.19 12.53
C VAL A 225 8.68 12.69 13.80
N LYS A 226 8.91 13.56 14.78
CA LYS A 226 9.48 13.14 16.08
C LYS A 226 8.42 12.52 16.98
N VAL A 227 8.85 11.71 17.95
CA VAL A 227 7.99 11.21 19.04
C VAL A 227 7.21 12.34 19.70
N GLY A 228 5.91 12.14 19.92
CA GLY A 228 5.02 13.13 20.50
C GLY A 228 4.69 14.37 19.64
N GLN A 229 5.30 14.53 18.46
CA GLN A 229 5.07 15.66 17.56
C GLN A 229 3.68 15.57 16.91
N GLU A 230 3.02 16.71 16.71
CA GLU A 230 1.82 16.79 15.87
C GLU A 230 2.17 16.71 14.38
N TYR A 231 1.24 16.16 13.60
CA TYR A 231 1.36 16.05 12.15
C TYR A 231 0.01 16.25 11.48
N TYR A 232 0.05 16.72 10.24
CA TYR A 232 -1.12 16.95 9.41
C TYR A 232 -1.17 15.88 8.34
N PHE A 233 -2.34 15.28 8.17
CA PHE A 233 -2.64 14.37 7.06
C PHE A 233 -3.85 14.93 6.30
N ASP A 234 -3.63 15.28 5.04
CA ASP A 234 -4.66 15.77 4.14
C ASP A 234 -4.85 14.74 3.02
N ALA A 235 -6.09 14.31 2.77
CA ALA A 235 -6.47 13.51 1.61
C ALA A 235 -7.52 14.29 0.80
N ILE A 236 -7.05 14.98 -0.24
CA ILE A 236 -7.80 15.98 -1.01
C ILE A 236 -8.25 15.36 -2.34
N VAL A 237 -9.56 15.40 -2.61
CA VAL A 237 -10.12 15.08 -3.94
C VAL A 237 -9.79 16.22 -4.89
N ARG A 238 -9.15 15.91 -6.01
CA ARG A 238 -8.66 16.91 -6.98
C ARG A 238 -9.75 17.42 -7.91
N GLU A 239 -10.80 16.63 -8.15
CA GLU A 239 -11.97 17.07 -8.92
C GLU A 239 -12.96 17.87 -8.05
N PRO A 240 -13.67 18.88 -8.61
CA PRO A 240 -14.78 19.52 -7.91
C PRO A 240 -15.87 18.50 -7.55
N ILE A 241 -16.30 18.48 -6.29
CA ILE A 241 -17.39 17.60 -5.82
C ILE A 241 -18.73 18.01 -6.43
N GLY A 242 -18.97 19.32 -6.61
CA GLY A 242 -20.25 19.83 -7.11
C GLY A 242 -21.41 19.42 -6.19
N ASN A 243 -22.33 18.61 -6.71
CA ASN A 243 -23.46 18.05 -5.97
C ASN A 243 -23.27 16.56 -5.58
N ASP A 244 -22.10 15.97 -5.88
CA ASP A 244 -21.83 14.57 -5.54
C ASP A 244 -21.72 14.38 -4.02
N ILE A 245 -22.11 13.19 -3.57
CA ILE A 245 -21.88 12.76 -2.19
C ILE A 245 -20.49 12.13 -2.10
N LEU A 246 -19.63 12.68 -1.25
CA LEU A 246 -18.36 12.08 -0.86
C LEU A 246 -18.51 11.43 0.52
N ILE A 247 -18.09 10.18 0.64
CA ILE A 247 -18.09 9.40 1.89
C ILE A 247 -16.65 8.92 2.13
N GLY A 248 -16.17 8.92 3.37
CA GLY A 248 -14.81 8.48 3.63
C GLY A 248 -14.44 8.35 5.09
N THR A 249 -13.18 7.98 5.32
CA THR A 249 -12.60 7.83 6.66
C THR A 249 -11.08 7.88 6.63
N ILE A 250 -10.46 8.02 7.80
CA ILE A 250 -9.00 7.92 8.00
C ILE A 250 -8.70 6.77 8.95
N LEU A 251 -7.76 5.92 8.55
CA LEU A 251 -7.24 4.80 9.33
C LEU A 251 -5.77 5.06 9.69
N GLU A 252 -5.37 4.66 10.89
CA GLU A 252 -3.98 4.67 11.32
C GLU A 252 -3.59 3.31 11.90
N GLU A 253 -2.55 2.70 11.35
CA GLU A 253 -2.11 1.36 11.76
C GLU A 253 -0.59 1.34 11.97
N PRO A 254 -0.08 0.72 13.05
CA PRO A 254 1.35 0.50 13.20
C PRO A 254 1.84 -0.51 12.16
N VAL A 255 3.00 -0.27 11.55
CA VAL A 255 3.62 -1.16 10.58
C VAL A 255 4.41 -2.25 11.33
N THR A 256 3.89 -3.46 11.33
CA THR A 256 4.44 -4.62 12.05
C THR A 256 4.15 -5.89 11.27
N GLU A 257 4.97 -6.94 11.41
CA GLU A 257 4.69 -8.29 10.86
C GLU A 257 3.21 -8.71 11.01
N LYS A 258 2.58 -8.42 12.16
CA LYS A 258 1.18 -8.81 12.41
C LYS A 258 0.16 -7.98 11.63
N SER A 259 0.41 -6.70 11.36
CA SER A 259 -0.49 -5.88 10.56
C SER A 259 -0.43 -6.27 9.09
N PHE A 260 0.73 -6.69 8.56
CA PHE A 260 0.84 -7.32 7.22
C PHE A 260 -0.20 -8.42 7.00
N PHE A 261 -0.64 -9.16 8.03
CA PHE A 261 -1.57 -10.28 7.86
C PHE A 261 -2.98 -10.04 8.42
N LYS A 262 -3.34 -8.81 8.82
CA LYS A 262 -4.64 -8.51 9.44
C LYS A 262 -5.42 -7.40 8.73
N PRO A 263 -6.68 -7.64 8.32
CA PRO A 263 -7.51 -6.60 7.71
C PRO A 263 -7.97 -5.56 8.72
N ALA A 264 -8.07 -4.32 8.27
CA ALA A 264 -8.68 -3.23 9.04
C ALA A 264 -10.19 -3.19 8.78
N GLU A 265 -10.98 -2.99 9.83
CA GLU A 265 -12.40 -2.64 9.70
C GLU A 265 -12.54 -1.15 9.41
N VAL A 266 -13.49 -0.79 8.54
CA VAL A 266 -13.61 0.56 7.96
C VAL A 266 -15.00 1.11 8.23
N GLU A 267 -15.10 2.10 9.12
CA GLU A 267 -16.33 2.88 9.33
C GLU A 267 -16.29 4.14 8.46
N LEU A 268 -17.30 4.33 7.62
CA LEU A 268 -17.34 5.37 6.59
C LEU A 268 -18.36 6.46 6.94
N GLU A 269 -17.93 7.72 6.88
CA GLU A 269 -18.74 8.89 7.23
C GLU A 269 -19.00 9.81 6.03
N LEU A 270 -20.12 10.54 6.06
CA LEU A 270 -20.45 11.55 5.05
C LEU A 270 -19.50 12.76 5.20
N LEU A 271 -18.82 13.15 4.13
CA LEU A 271 -17.86 14.24 4.15
C LEU A 271 -18.48 15.55 3.67
N ASN A 272 -18.33 16.60 4.49
CA ASN A 272 -18.84 17.95 4.19
C ASN A 272 -17.85 18.81 3.37
N SER A 273 -16.82 18.19 2.77
CA SER A 273 -15.76 18.91 2.03
C SER A 273 -15.15 18.02 0.94
N GLY A 274 -14.35 18.61 0.04
CA GLY A 274 -13.64 17.91 -1.04
C GLY A 274 -12.44 17.08 -0.58
N GLY A 275 -12.52 16.43 0.58
CA GLY A 275 -11.44 15.66 1.16
C GLY A 275 -11.71 15.30 2.62
N ILE A 276 -10.73 14.64 3.23
CA ILE A 276 -10.71 14.34 4.66
C ILE A 276 -9.34 14.74 5.23
N PHE A 277 -9.36 15.31 6.44
CA PHE A 277 -8.22 15.98 7.05
C PHE A 277 -8.08 15.53 8.51
N LYS A 278 -6.85 15.39 8.99
CA LYS A 278 -6.58 15.02 10.38
C LYS A 278 -5.33 15.70 10.92
N VAL A 279 -5.45 16.22 12.14
CA VAL A 279 -4.30 16.49 13.00
C VAL A 279 -4.06 15.23 13.84
N GLY A 280 -2.97 14.53 13.55
CA GLY A 280 -2.52 13.38 14.31
C GLY A 280 -1.43 13.78 15.32
N LYS A 281 -1.21 12.92 16.32
CA LYS A 281 -0.09 13.06 17.26
C LYS A 281 0.75 11.80 17.22
N ALA A 282 2.04 11.97 17.00
CA ALA A 282 2.98 10.85 16.98
C ALA A 282 3.06 10.18 18.36
N PRO A 283 3.22 8.84 18.41
CA PRO A 283 3.40 8.10 19.65
C PRO A 283 4.67 8.53 20.42
N ALA A 284 4.74 8.16 21.70
CA ALA A 284 5.88 8.46 22.56
C ALA A 284 7.13 7.60 22.28
N THR A 285 7.01 6.59 21.42
CA THR A 285 8.08 5.66 21.04
C THR A 285 8.29 5.68 19.52
N PRO A 286 9.53 5.54 19.03
CA PRO A 286 9.78 5.40 17.60
C PRO A 286 9.10 4.15 17.04
N GLU A 287 8.31 4.33 15.97
CA GLU A 287 7.64 3.27 15.21
C GLU A 287 7.35 3.76 13.78
N ASN A 288 6.86 2.89 12.92
CA ASN A 288 6.36 3.25 11.61
C ASN A 288 4.84 3.08 11.59
N ARG A 289 4.11 3.97 10.93
CA ARG A 289 2.64 3.91 10.82
C ARG A 289 2.20 4.04 9.36
N TRP A 290 1.18 3.30 8.95
CA TRP A 290 0.41 3.65 7.75
C TRP A 290 -0.70 4.62 8.14
N ILE A 291 -0.74 5.76 7.48
CA ILE A 291 -1.85 6.73 7.55
C ILE A 291 -2.60 6.61 6.23
N SER A 292 -3.87 6.25 6.30
CA SER A 292 -4.67 5.90 5.11
C SER A 292 -5.98 6.66 5.05
N ALA A 293 -6.38 7.06 3.85
CA ALA A 293 -7.72 7.56 3.55
C ALA A 293 -8.46 6.58 2.64
N VAL A 294 -9.73 6.36 2.94
CA VAL A 294 -10.69 5.73 2.02
C VAL A 294 -11.70 6.80 1.62
N LEU A 295 -11.89 7.01 0.32
CA LEU A 295 -12.81 7.99 -0.25
C LEU A 295 -13.70 7.31 -1.31
N VAL A 296 -15.00 7.50 -1.19
CA VAL A 296 -16.05 6.89 -2.02
C VAL A 296 -16.93 8.00 -2.57
N ARG A 297 -17.17 7.99 -3.88
CA ARG A 297 -18.15 8.85 -4.55
C ARG A 297 -18.99 8.05 -5.54
N GLN A 298 -19.98 8.70 -6.15
CA GLN A 298 -20.64 8.12 -7.32
C GLN A 298 -19.61 7.80 -8.41
N GLY A 299 -19.63 6.55 -8.87
CA GLY A 299 -18.72 6.06 -9.91
C GLY A 299 -17.44 5.40 -9.41
N GLY A 300 -17.07 5.47 -8.13
CA GLY A 300 -15.94 4.69 -7.64
C GLY A 300 -15.43 4.92 -6.23
N ILE A 301 -14.48 4.07 -5.86
CA ILE A 301 -13.74 4.08 -4.59
C ILE A 301 -12.28 4.36 -4.92
N ALA A 302 -11.65 5.24 -4.16
CA ALA A 302 -10.20 5.34 -4.09
C ALA A 302 -9.75 5.26 -2.64
N MET A 303 -8.67 4.53 -2.43
CA MET A 303 -8.01 4.39 -1.15
C MET A 303 -6.53 4.70 -1.35
N VAL A 304 -5.95 5.43 -0.40
CA VAL A 304 -4.54 5.80 -0.44
C VAL A 304 -3.94 5.65 0.94
N SER A 305 -2.75 5.08 0.99
CA SER A 305 -2.06 4.70 2.23
C SER A 305 -0.62 5.14 2.12
N VAL A 306 -0.15 5.91 3.10
CA VAL A 306 1.19 6.50 3.11
C VAL A 306 1.86 6.19 4.43
N ARG A 307 3.15 5.83 4.36
CA ARG A 307 3.97 5.55 5.52
C ARG A 307 4.46 6.85 6.18
N LEU A 308 4.21 6.95 7.48
CA LEU A 308 4.78 7.93 8.40
C LEU A 308 5.85 7.22 9.25
N ARG A 309 7.08 7.74 9.27
CA ARG A 309 8.13 7.27 10.18
C ARG A 309 8.19 8.15 11.42
N VAL A 310 8.07 7.55 12.61
CA VAL A 310 8.19 8.25 13.89
C VAL A 310 9.60 8.03 14.42
N VAL A 311 10.39 9.09 14.43
CA VAL A 311 11.81 9.09 14.83
C VAL A 311 12.01 9.75 16.21
N LYS A 312 13.23 9.67 16.74
CA LYS A 312 13.60 10.31 18.03
C LYS A 312 13.79 11.82 17.89
#